data_AF-A0A662XSV1-F1
#
_entry.id   AF-A0A662XSV1-F1
#
_cell.length_a   1.000
_cell.length_b   1.000
_cell.length_c   1.000
_cell.angle_alpha   90.00
_cell.angle_beta   90.00
_cell.angle_gamma   90.00
#
_symmetry.space_group_name_H-M   'P 1'
#
loop_
_entity.id
_entity.type
_entity.pdbx_description
1 polymer ?
#
loop_
_entity_poly.entity_id
_entity_poly.type
_entity_poly.pdbx_seq_one_letter_code
_entity_poly.pdbx_strand_id
1 'polypeptide(L)'
;MAENKMNDAVTKMVDRLDRTILRGLQRDGYLCAAKCFENKNWSSEQLQSCVERCQMPTQQVNQFMQQEMQNFQSRIQRCAQDCQDRAQDALPATGNPSESQIARAQKDMETCVGRCVDSHISLLPNISSRVEQAVNQVKQQ
;
A
#
# COMPACT_ATOMS: atom_id res chain seq x y z
N MET A 1 -10.52 -9.49 -13.32
CA MET A 1 -9.14 -10.00 -13.53
C MET A 1 -8.07 -8.98 -13.15
N ALA A 2 -8.17 -7.72 -13.60
CA ALA A 2 -7.18 -6.67 -13.29
C ALA A 2 -7.05 -6.38 -11.77
N GLU A 3 -8.17 -6.34 -11.04
CA GLU A 3 -8.19 -6.16 -9.58
C GLU A 3 -7.46 -7.30 -8.83
N ASN A 4 -7.74 -8.56 -9.16
CA ASN A 4 -7.05 -9.71 -8.56
C ASN A 4 -5.54 -9.69 -8.80
N LYS A 5 -5.11 -9.30 -10.02
CA LYS A 5 -3.69 -9.17 -10.37
C LYS A 5 -3.00 -8.11 -9.51
N MET A 6 -3.66 -6.98 -9.30
CA MET A 6 -3.18 -5.91 -8.43
C MET A 6 -3.06 -6.39 -6.98
N ASN A 7 -4.12 -6.98 -6.43
CA ASN A 7 -4.15 -7.46 -5.06
C ASN A 7 -3.04 -8.50 -4.81
N ASP A 8 -2.84 -9.46 -5.71
CA ASP A 8 -1.77 -10.44 -5.63
C ASP A 8 -0.37 -9.79 -5.64
N ALA A 9 -0.13 -8.81 -6.51
CA ALA A 9 1.14 -8.09 -6.56
C ALA A 9 1.42 -7.30 -5.27
N VAL A 10 0.41 -6.62 -4.73
CA VAL A 10 0.51 -5.89 -3.46
C VAL A 10 0.76 -6.86 -2.30
N THR A 11 0.01 -7.96 -2.22
CA THR A 11 0.18 -8.99 -1.18
C THR A 11 1.59 -9.59 -1.22
N LYS A 12 2.12 -9.92 -2.40
CA LYS A 12 3.49 -10.41 -2.55
C LYS A 12 4.53 -9.39 -2.10
N MET A 13 4.33 -8.12 -2.43
CA MET A 13 5.21 -7.05 -1.99
C MET A 13 5.22 -6.92 -0.46
N VAL A 14 4.03 -6.91 0.16
CA VAL A 14 3.88 -6.80 1.62
C VAL A 14 4.45 -8.02 2.33
N ASP A 15 4.18 -9.25 1.86
CA ASP A 15 4.75 -10.48 2.44
C ASP A 15 6.28 -10.50 2.35
N ARG A 16 6.86 -10.00 1.24
CA ARG A 16 8.31 -9.84 1.11
C ARG A 16 8.84 -8.88 2.18
N LEU A 17 8.29 -7.67 2.27
CA LEU A 17 8.72 -6.66 3.27
C LEU A 17 8.57 -7.17 4.70
N ASP A 18 7.47 -7.87 4.97
CA ASP A 18 7.21 -8.47 6.27
C ASP A 18 8.31 -9.44 6.68
N ARG A 19 8.64 -10.40 5.80
CA ARG A 19 9.67 -11.41 6.03
C ARG A 19 11.08 -10.84 6.12
N THR A 20 11.38 -9.79 5.36
CA THR A 20 12.76 -9.28 5.26
C THR A 20 13.09 -8.24 6.32
N ILE A 21 12.16 -7.31 6.62
CA ILE A 21 12.48 -6.14 7.46
C ILE A 21 11.48 -5.87 8.59
N LEU A 22 10.17 -6.07 8.37
CA LEU A 22 9.16 -5.61 9.33
C LEU A 22 9.10 -6.50 10.57
N ARG A 23 9.16 -7.83 10.41
CA ARG A 23 9.22 -8.76 11.56
C ARG A 23 10.42 -8.48 12.46
N GLY A 24 11.56 -8.12 11.88
CA GLY A 24 12.75 -7.74 12.64
C GLY A 24 12.51 -6.49 13.47
N LEU A 25 11.94 -5.45 12.86
CA LEU A 25 11.56 -4.21 13.56
C LEU A 25 10.58 -4.48 14.72
N GLN A 26 9.53 -5.27 14.47
CA GLN A 26 8.55 -5.64 15.50
C GLN A 26 9.20 -6.42 16.66
N ARG A 27 10.03 -7.42 16.33
CA ARG A 27 10.78 -8.20 17.32
C ARG A 27 11.62 -7.27 18.21
N ASP A 28 12.36 -6.34 17.63
CA ASP A 28 13.22 -5.44 18.38
C ASP A 28 12.39 -4.54 19.32
N GLY A 29 11.23 -4.06 18.87
CA GLY A 29 10.27 -3.32 19.70
C GLY A 29 9.72 -4.14 20.88
N TYR A 30 9.38 -5.42 20.65
CA TYR A 30 8.94 -6.31 21.74
C TYR A 30 10.06 -6.63 22.74
N LEU A 31 11.28 -6.87 22.27
CA LEU A 31 12.43 -7.08 23.15
C LEU A 31 12.77 -5.84 23.98
N CYS A 32 12.67 -4.65 23.37
CA CYS A 32 12.78 -3.37 24.09
C CYS A 32 11.72 -3.26 25.18
N ALA A 33 10.45 -3.51 24.83
CA ALA A 33 9.34 -3.43 25.78
C ALA A 33 9.50 -4.43 26.93
N ALA A 34 9.94 -5.67 26.64
CA ALA A 34 10.21 -6.68 27.67
C ALA A 34 11.23 -6.19 28.70
N LYS A 35 12.31 -5.53 28.27
CA LYS A 35 13.31 -4.93 29.17
C LYS A 35 12.74 -3.83 30.05
N CYS A 36 11.73 -3.08 29.60
CA CYS A 36 11.07 -2.08 30.43
C CYS A 36 10.46 -2.71 31.70
N PHE A 37 9.91 -3.93 31.60
CA PHE A 37 9.28 -4.65 32.71
C PHE A 37 10.28 -5.22 33.72
N GLU A 38 11.58 -5.25 33.42
CA GLU A 38 12.61 -5.67 34.36
C GLU A 38 12.85 -4.62 35.45
N ASN A 39 12.44 -3.36 35.22
CA ASN A 39 12.61 -2.27 36.18
C ASN A 39 11.49 -2.26 37.23
N LYS A 40 11.82 -2.70 38.45
CA LYS A 40 10.87 -2.76 39.57
C LYS A 40 10.63 -1.42 40.28
N ASN A 41 11.42 -0.40 39.97
CA ASN A 41 11.41 0.89 40.67
C ASN A 41 10.59 1.96 39.93
N TRP A 42 10.16 1.68 38.71
CA TRP A 42 9.37 2.60 37.91
C TRP A 42 7.92 2.65 38.38
N SER A 43 7.34 3.85 38.34
CA SER A 43 5.89 4.00 38.42
C SER A 43 5.21 3.42 37.18
N SER A 44 3.90 3.18 37.26
CA SER A 44 3.11 2.71 36.11
C SER A 44 3.23 3.63 34.89
N GLU A 45 3.30 4.94 35.10
CA GLU A 45 3.46 5.94 34.03
C GLU A 45 4.83 5.86 33.35
N GLN A 46 5.90 5.68 34.14
CA GLN A 46 7.26 5.53 33.60
C GLN A 46 7.40 4.24 32.79
N LEU A 47 6.80 3.14 33.28
CA LEU A 47 6.76 1.87 32.57
C LEU A 47 6.00 2.00 31.25
N GLN A 48 4.81 2.60 31.28
CA GLN A 48 3.98 2.82 30.08
C GLN A 48 4.72 3.66 29.03
N SER A 49 5.35 4.76 29.45
CA SER A 49 6.17 5.61 28.56
C SER A 49 7.35 4.85 27.93
N CYS A 50 7.99 3.94 28.68
CA CYS A 50 9.04 3.09 28.14
C CYS A 50 8.50 2.16 27.04
N VAL A 51 7.40 1.46 27.31
CA VAL A 51 6.77 0.54 26.35
C VAL A 51 6.30 1.28 25.10
N GLU A 52 5.69 2.46 25.25
CA GLU A 52 5.26 3.29 24.11
C GLU A 52 6.44 3.67 23.23
N ARG A 53 7.55 4.17 23.81
CA ARG A 53 8.78 4.49 23.05
C ARG A 53 9.32 3.30 22.28
N CYS A 54 9.28 2.09 22.84
CA CYS A 54 9.71 0.88 22.15
C CYS A 54 8.84 0.54 20.93
N GLN A 55 7.55 0.91 20.93
CA GLN A 55 6.61 0.63 19.84
C GLN A 55 6.51 1.75 18.80
N MET A 56 6.93 2.97 19.15
CA MET A 56 6.89 4.14 18.26
C MET A 56 7.51 3.90 16.86
N PRO A 57 8.72 3.31 16.72
CA PRO A 57 9.30 3.05 15.40
C PRO A 57 8.40 2.18 14.50
N THR A 58 7.83 1.12 15.06
CA THR A 58 6.90 0.22 14.35
C THR A 58 5.63 0.96 13.94
N GLN A 59 5.07 1.78 14.82
CA GLN A 59 3.87 2.58 14.52
C GLN A 59 4.12 3.57 13.38
N GLN A 60 5.26 4.27 13.38
CA GLN A 60 5.65 5.20 12.32
C GLN A 60 5.76 4.49 10.96
N VAL A 61 6.44 3.35 10.90
CA VAL A 61 6.56 2.56 9.66
C VAL A 61 5.20 2.05 9.17
N ASN A 62 4.35 1.58 10.09
CA ASN A 62 3.00 1.12 9.73
C ASN A 62 2.14 2.25 9.16
N GLN A 63 2.19 3.45 9.75
CA GLN A 63 1.48 4.63 9.23
C GLN A 63 2.01 5.02 7.84
N PHE A 64 3.33 5.04 7.66
CA PHE A 64 3.95 5.32 6.37
C PHE A 64 3.51 4.32 5.29
N MET A 65 3.54 3.02 5.59
CA MET A 65 3.09 1.99 4.67
C MET A 65 1.61 2.13 4.31
N GLN A 66 0.75 2.45 5.27
CA GLN A 66 -0.68 2.71 5.00
C GLN A 66 -0.87 3.90 4.05
N GLN A 67 -0.13 5.00 4.24
CA GLN A 67 -0.18 6.16 3.35
C GLN A 67 0.27 5.80 1.93
N GLU A 68 1.38 5.05 1.79
CA GLU A 68 1.86 4.58 0.49
C GLU A 68 0.81 3.71 -0.23
N MET A 69 0.13 2.81 0.50
CA MET A 69 -0.92 1.96 -0.07
C MET A 69 -2.16 2.76 -0.47
N GLN A 70 -2.60 3.72 0.34
CA GLN A 70 -3.72 4.59 -0.01
C GLN A 70 -3.42 5.44 -1.25
N ASN A 71 -2.22 6.02 -1.31
CA ASN A 71 -1.76 6.79 -2.48
C ASN A 71 -1.71 5.92 -3.73
N PHE A 72 -1.21 4.69 -3.62
CA PHE A 72 -1.17 3.72 -4.71
C PHE A 72 -2.57 3.38 -5.23
N GLN A 73 -3.49 3.01 -4.34
CA GLN A 73 -4.87 2.68 -4.69
C GLN A 73 -5.59 3.87 -5.34
N SER A 74 -5.43 5.07 -4.78
CA SER A 74 -6.02 6.30 -5.29
C SER A 74 -5.57 6.61 -6.72
N ARG A 75 -4.29 6.39 -7.05
CA ARG A 75 -3.78 6.58 -8.42
C ARG A 75 -4.37 5.58 -9.42
N ILE A 76 -4.55 4.33 -9.01
CA ILE A 76 -5.16 3.31 -9.86
C ILE A 76 -6.64 3.61 -10.10
N GLN A 77 -7.37 4.00 -9.05
CA GLN A 77 -8.79 4.38 -9.17
C GLN A 77 -8.97 5.53 -10.16
N ARG A 78 -8.15 6.58 -10.06
CA ARG A 78 -8.15 7.68 -11.04
C ARG A 78 -7.85 7.19 -12.46
N CYS A 79 -6.85 6.33 -12.64
CA CYS A 79 -6.52 5.76 -13.95
C CYS A 79 -7.69 4.96 -14.54
N ALA A 80 -8.39 4.18 -13.71
CA ALA A 80 -9.56 3.42 -14.13
C ALA A 80 -10.75 4.33 -14.49
N GLN A 81 -10.95 5.41 -13.75
CA GLN A 81 -11.95 6.44 -14.08
C GLN A 81 -11.64 7.11 -15.42
N ASP A 82 -10.38 7.50 -15.67
CA ASP A 82 -9.98 8.05 -16.98
C ASP A 82 -10.25 7.06 -18.13
N CYS A 83 -10.08 5.76 -17.89
CA CYS A 83 -10.43 4.73 -18.88
C CYS A 83 -11.94 4.62 -19.12
N GLN A 84 -12.74 4.77 -18.08
CA GLN A 84 -14.20 4.78 -18.17
C GLN A 84 -14.68 5.99 -18.96
N ASP A 85 -14.14 7.18 -18.68
CA ASP A 85 -14.49 8.42 -19.37
C ASP A 85 -14.15 8.31 -20.86
N ARG A 86 -12.97 7.81 -21.22
CA ARG A 86 -12.59 7.55 -22.61
C ARG A 86 -13.52 6.57 -23.33
N ALA A 87 -14.01 5.56 -22.62
CA ALA A 87 -14.95 4.60 -23.18
C ALA A 87 -16.32 5.24 -23.44
N GLN A 88 -16.77 6.15 -22.56
CA GLN A 88 -18.00 6.92 -22.77
C GLN A 88 -17.85 7.92 -23.92
N ASP A 89 -16.74 8.64 -23.99
CA ASP A 89 -16.45 9.61 -25.06
C ASP A 89 -16.35 8.97 -26.45
N ALA A 90 -16.02 7.67 -26.52
CA ALA A 90 -15.96 6.91 -27.75
C ALA A 90 -17.36 6.52 -28.29
N LEU A 91 -18.42 6.64 -27.48
CA LEU A 91 -19.78 6.34 -27.91
C LEU A 91 -20.38 7.52 -28.70
N PRO A 92 -21.31 7.26 -29.65
CA PRO A 92 -21.97 8.33 -30.40
C PRO A 92 -22.76 9.27 -29.48
N ALA A 93 -22.62 10.58 -29.70
CA ALA A 93 -23.39 11.60 -29.00
C ALA A 93 -24.92 11.52 -29.25
N THR A 94 -25.34 10.79 -30.29
CA THR A 94 -26.74 10.71 -30.75
C THR A 94 -27.64 9.77 -29.92
N GLY A 95 -27.27 9.47 -28.68
CA GLY A 95 -28.14 8.83 -27.67
C GLY A 95 -28.40 7.32 -27.84
N ASN A 96 -28.18 6.75 -29.03
CA ASN A 96 -28.45 5.33 -29.32
C ASN A 96 -27.21 4.61 -29.89
N PRO A 97 -26.22 4.26 -29.05
CA PRO A 97 -25.13 3.37 -29.45
C PRO A 97 -25.66 1.97 -29.79
N SER A 98 -25.16 1.38 -30.88
CA SER A 98 -25.42 -0.03 -31.19
C SER A 98 -24.71 -0.97 -30.20
N GLU A 99 -25.21 -2.19 -30.04
CA GLU A 99 -24.55 -3.22 -29.22
C GLU A 99 -23.09 -3.43 -29.60
N SER A 100 -22.76 -3.37 -30.89
CA SER A 100 -21.38 -3.50 -31.38
C SER A 100 -20.46 -2.37 -30.89
N GLN A 101 -20.98 -1.15 -30.79
CA GLN A 101 -20.24 0.00 -30.28
C GLN A 101 -20.05 -0.09 -28.77
N ILE A 102 -21.08 -0.53 -28.04
CA ILE A 102 -21.02 -0.77 -26.60
C ILE A 102 -19.98 -1.85 -26.29
N ALA A 103 -20.03 -2.98 -26.99
CA ALA A 103 -19.08 -4.08 -26.81
C ALA A 103 -17.63 -3.65 -27.11
N ARG A 104 -17.43 -2.81 -28.14
CA ARG A 104 -16.11 -2.25 -28.45
C ARG A 104 -15.61 -1.32 -27.35
N ALA A 105 -16.45 -0.39 -26.90
CA ALA A 105 -16.12 0.54 -25.81
C ALA A 105 -15.78 -0.20 -24.51
N GLN A 106 -16.54 -1.25 -24.16
CA GLN A 106 -16.25 -2.10 -23.00
C GLN A 106 -14.90 -2.81 -23.13
N LYS A 107 -14.60 -3.40 -24.29
CA LYS A 107 -13.31 -4.07 -24.53
C LYS A 107 -12.13 -3.09 -24.47
N ASP A 108 -12.30 -1.90 -25.02
CA ASP A 108 -11.28 -0.85 -24.99
C ASP A 108 -11.06 -0.35 -23.55
N MET A 109 -12.13 -0.21 -22.77
CA MET A 109 -12.08 0.10 -21.33
C MET A 109 -11.29 -0.96 -20.56
N GLU A 110 -11.63 -2.24 -20.72
CA GLU A 110 -10.94 -3.35 -20.06
C GLU A 110 -9.44 -3.38 -20.40
N THR A 111 -9.11 -3.16 -21.67
CA THR A 111 -7.72 -3.07 -22.14
C THR A 111 -6.99 -1.89 -21.51
N CYS A 112 -7.64 -0.72 -21.43
CA CYS A 112 -7.11 0.48 -20.79
C CYS A 112 -6.85 0.24 -19.30
N VAL A 113 -7.81 -0.32 -18.57
CA VAL A 113 -7.68 -0.65 -17.14
C VAL A 113 -6.58 -1.69 -16.91
N GLY A 114 -6.44 -2.68 -17.80
CA GLY A 114 -5.34 -3.64 -17.76
C GLY A 114 -3.97 -2.94 -17.80
N ARG A 115 -3.79 -1.98 -18.73
CA ARG A 115 -2.56 -1.18 -18.83
C ARG A 115 -2.33 -0.29 -17.60
N CYS A 116 -3.40 0.30 -17.05
CA CYS A 116 -3.33 1.05 -15.79
C CYS A 116 -2.74 0.19 -14.67
N VAL A 117 -3.28 -1.02 -14.46
CA VAL A 117 -2.79 -1.95 -13.44
C VAL A 117 -1.34 -2.32 -13.69
N ASP A 118 -0.98 -2.69 -14.91
CA ASP A 118 0.40 -3.10 -15.24
C ASP A 118 1.42 -1.97 -15.00
N SER A 119 1.09 -0.76 -15.43
CA SER A 119 1.92 0.43 -15.21
C SER A 119 2.04 0.80 -13.74
N HIS A 120 1.06 0.49 -12.90
CA HIS A 120 1.14 0.78 -11.47
C HIS A 120 1.85 -0.34 -10.72
N ILE A 121 1.65 -1.61 -11.08
CA ILE A 121 2.41 -2.74 -10.52
C ILE A 121 3.91 -2.53 -10.70
N SER A 122 4.35 -2.00 -11.85
CA SER A 122 5.78 -1.70 -12.06
C SER A 122 6.36 -0.64 -11.11
N LEU A 123 5.51 0.09 -10.37
CA LEU A 123 5.93 1.08 -9.36
C LEU A 123 6.05 0.50 -7.95
N LEU A 124 5.53 -0.70 -7.70
CA LEU A 124 5.62 -1.37 -6.39
C LEU A 124 7.07 -1.52 -5.87
N PRO A 125 8.10 -1.78 -6.70
CA PRO A 125 9.48 -1.79 -6.23
C PRO A 125 9.93 -0.45 -5.61
N ASN A 126 9.45 0.67 -6.15
CA ASN A 126 9.77 2.00 -5.61
C ASN A 126 9.09 2.23 -4.26
N ILE A 127 7.85 1.77 -4.10
CA ILE A 127 7.15 1.81 -2.81
C ILE A 127 7.90 0.96 -1.79
N SER A 128 8.27 -0.27 -2.16
CA SER A 128 9.10 -1.14 -1.33
C SER A 128 10.39 -0.47 -0.86
N SER A 129 11.12 0.17 -1.78
CA SER A 129 12.38 0.85 -1.44
C SER A 129 12.16 2.00 -0.45
N ARG A 130 11.07 2.77 -0.60
CA ARG A 130 10.71 3.81 0.38
C ARG A 130 10.37 3.23 1.75
N VAL A 131 9.66 2.10 1.82
CA VAL A 131 9.36 1.43 3.10
C VAL A 131 10.65 0.90 3.75
N GLU A 132 11.55 0.30 2.96
CA GLU A 132 12.89 -0.12 3.42
C GLU A 132 13.68 1.07 4.00
N GLN A 133 13.66 2.22 3.34
CA GLN A 133 14.29 3.44 3.83
C GLN A 133 13.64 3.95 5.11
N ALA A 134 12.31 3.95 5.22
CA ALA A 134 11.60 4.36 6.42
C ALA A 134 11.98 3.49 7.62
N VAL A 135 12.09 2.17 7.44
CA VAL A 135 12.57 1.25 8.49
C VAL A 135 13.98 1.60 8.92
N ASN A 136 14.88 1.90 7.99
CA ASN A 136 16.25 2.28 8.33
C ASN A 136 16.33 3.61 9.08
N GLN A 137 15.47 4.58 8.74
CA GLN A 137 15.41 5.88 9.42
C GLN A 137 14.94 5.74 10.86
N VAL A 138 13.91 4.92 11.13
CA VAL A 138 13.40 4.75 12.50
C VAL A 138 14.31 3.90 13.39
N LYS A 139 15.20 3.08 12.81
CA LYS A 139 16.20 2.32 13.56
C LYS A 139 17.42 3.14 13.99
N GLN A 140 17.63 4.31 13.38
CA GLN A 140 18.75 5.21 13.69
C GLN A 140 18.39 6.27 14.73
N GLN A 141 17.11 6.34 15.14
CA GLN A 141 16.60 7.21 16.20
C GLN A 141 16.63 6.48 17.54
#